data_AF-A0A6G8AWF2-F1
#
_entry.id   AF-A0A6G8AWF2-F1
#
_cell.length_a   1.000
_cell.length_b   1.000
_cell.length_c   1.000
_cell.angle_alpha   90.00
_cell.angle_beta   90.00
_cell.angle_gamma   90.00
#
_symmetry.space_group_name_H-M   'P 1'
#
loop_
_entity.id
_entity.type
_entity.pdbx_description
1 polymer ?
#
loop_
_entity_poly.entity_id
_entity_poly.type
_entity_poly.pdbx_seq_one_letter_code
_entity_poly.pdbx_strand_id
1 'polypeptide(L)'
;MKKISTLTILKRIKEMLKNFTKKQYMFFGEVFSFWKLVGRISEKKSYKSGRVIEKNKLVLGIGGGICNLANTINLLIIHSPLKIIEFNTHSDALAPDEGGRKPLSAGTSVSYSNLDYRFKNTTDQAFQLLLWCEEDMLHAELRSERPYAVIYEIVEEDYHFYQKNDKYYRKSKIYCVSFDEKSGEKLNKELIWDNSSEVMFDYELIPKEQIKISSRKLSLLITILLFFHN
;
A
#
# COMPACT_ATOMS: atom_id res chain seq x y z
N MET A 1 -21.80 3.31 9.89
CA MET A 1 -20.80 3.97 9.00
C MET A 1 -21.43 4.27 7.64
N LYS A 2 -21.41 5.52 7.14
CA LYS A 2 -21.86 5.84 5.77
C LYS A 2 -20.75 5.44 4.78
N LYS A 3 -20.95 4.37 3.99
CA LYS A 3 -20.07 4.01 2.87
C LYS A 3 -20.08 5.18 1.87
N ILE A 4 -18.93 5.82 1.67
CA ILE A 4 -18.75 6.71 0.51
C ILE A 4 -18.81 5.82 -0.71
N SER A 5 -19.74 6.08 -1.64
CA SER A 5 -19.89 5.27 -2.84
C SER A 5 -18.62 5.34 -3.70
N THR A 6 -18.24 4.22 -4.30
CA THR A 6 -17.12 4.08 -5.25
C THR A 6 -17.18 5.19 -6.31
N LEU A 7 -18.38 5.50 -6.83
CA LEU A 7 -18.65 6.61 -7.76
C LEU A 7 -18.13 7.97 -7.29
N THR A 8 -18.14 8.26 -6.00
CA THR A 8 -17.69 9.55 -5.46
C THR A 8 -16.16 9.66 -5.47
N ILE A 9 -15.44 8.56 -5.28
CA ILE A 9 -13.97 8.51 -5.35
C ILE A 9 -13.51 8.68 -6.79
N LEU A 10 -14.16 8.01 -7.74
CA LEU A 10 -13.78 8.03 -9.15
C LEU A 10 -14.05 9.35 -9.84
N LYS A 11 -15.15 10.04 -9.50
CA LYS A 11 -15.38 11.42 -9.97
C LYS A 11 -14.23 12.36 -9.57
N ARG A 12 -13.58 12.11 -8.43
CA ARG A 12 -12.43 12.92 -7.97
C ARG A 12 -11.16 12.58 -8.71
N ILE A 13 -10.91 11.28 -8.91
CA ILE A 13 -9.77 10.82 -9.71
C ILE A 13 -9.90 11.33 -11.16
N LYS A 14 -11.11 11.32 -11.74
CA LYS A 14 -11.38 11.93 -13.05
C LYS A 14 -10.96 13.40 -13.10
N GLU A 15 -11.30 14.23 -12.10
CA GLU A 15 -10.84 15.63 -12.03
C GLU A 15 -9.32 15.75 -11.85
N MET A 16 -8.70 14.88 -11.04
CA MET A 16 -7.23 14.83 -10.91
C MET A 16 -6.60 14.58 -12.28
N LEU A 17 -7.07 13.56 -12.99
CA LEU A 17 -6.55 13.14 -14.29
C LEU A 17 -6.78 14.16 -15.42
N LYS A 18 -7.71 15.11 -15.28
CA LYS A 18 -7.82 16.22 -16.26
C LYS A 18 -6.57 17.09 -16.31
N ASN A 19 -5.85 17.22 -15.19
CA ASN A 19 -4.54 17.89 -15.15
C ASN A 19 -3.39 16.96 -15.58
N PHE A 20 -3.65 15.66 -15.74
CA PHE A 20 -2.70 14.69 -16.29
C PHE A 20 -2.80 14.77 -17.81
N THR A 21 -2.25 15.81 -18.42
CA THR A 21 -2.11 15.84 -19.87
C THR A 21 -1.06 14.82 -20.32
N LYS A 22 -1.48 13.97 -21.27
CA LYS A 22 -0.71 13.11 -22.20
C LYS A 22 0.62 12.51 -21.70
N LYS A 23 0.65 11.17 -21.68
CA LYS A 23 1.84 10.31 -21.89
C LYS A 23 3.06 10.73 -21.05
N GLN A 24 3.14 10.22 -19.83
CA GLN A 24 4.32 10.44 -19.01
C GLN A 24 5.42 9.47 -19.42
N TYR A 25 6.25 9.94 -20.34
CA TYR A 25 7.49 9.26 -20.69
C TYR A 25 8.52 9.44 -19.59
N MET A 26 9.31 8.41 -19.35
CA MET A 26 10.39 8.38 -18.37
C MET A 26 11.61 7.81 -19.06
N PHE A 27 12.58 8.68 -19.33
CA PHE A 27 13.87 8.32 -19.91
C PHE A 27 14.85 7.87 -18.81
N PHE A 28 15.98 7.30 -19.21
CA PHE A 28 17.02 6.88 -18.28
C PHE A 28 17.43 8.02 -17.34
N GLY A 29 17.46 7.73 -16.05
CA GLY A 29 17.86 8.67 -15.00
C GLY A 29 16.74 9.57 -14.51
N GLU A 30 15.60 9.66 -15.20
CA GLU A 30 14.49 10.50 -14.79
C GLU A 30 13.78 9.97 -13.54
N VAL A 31 13.34 10.90 -12.71
CA VAL A 31 12.59 10.62 -11.49
C VAL A 31 11.16 11.08 -11.67
N PHE A 32 10.24 10.14 -11.53
CA PHE A 32 8.83 10.44 -11.33
C PHE A 32 8.61 10.93 -9.90
N SER A 33 7.79 11.97 -9.75
CA SER A 33 7.27 12.43 -8.45
C SER A 33 5.76 12.60 -8.54
N PHE A 34 5.06 11.93 -7.64
CA PHE A 34 3.60 11.95 -7.59
C PHE A 34 3.09 13.38 -7.37
N TRP A 35 3.68 14.13 -6.44
CA TRP A 35 3.27 15.52 -6.20
C TRP A 35 3.74 16.51 -7.27
N LYS A 36 4.85 16.26 -7.97
CA LYS A 36 5.22 17.06 -9.16
C LYS A 36 4.18 16.91 -10.26
N LEU A 37 3.59 15.72 -10.40
CA LEU A 37 2.53 15.43 -11.37
C LEU A 37 1.16 15.97 -10.94
N VAL A 38 0.71 15.64 -9.74
CA VAL A 38 -0.62 16.02 -9.22
C VAL A 38 -0.69 17.53 -8.91
N GLY A 39 0.42 18.11 -8.45
CA GLY A 39 0.50 19.49 -8.00
C GLY A 39 -0.30 19.77 -6.72
N ARG A 40 -0.42 21.06 -6.37
CA ARG A 40 -1.17 21.49 -5.18
C ARG A 40 -2.66 21.20 -5.33
N ILE A 41 -3.21 20.51 -4.34
CA ILE A 41 -4.64 20.27 -4.16
C ILE A 41 -5.28 21.51 -3.52
N SER A 42 -6.41 21.98 -4.07
CA SER A 42 -7.19 23.07 -3.48
C SER A 42 -8.67 22.94 -3.84
N GLU A 43 -9.57 23.48 -3.00
CA GLU A 43 -11.02 23.51 -3.30
C GLU A 43 -11.31 24.23 -4.63
N LYS A 44 -10.51 25.24 -4.97
CA LYS A 44 -10.56 25.98 -6.25
C LYS A 44 -10.25 25.11 -7.47
N LYS A 45 -9.61 23.95 -7.28
CA LYS A 45 -9.36 22.93 -8.33
C LYS A 45 -10.38 21.78 -8.28
N SER A 46 -11.58 22.02 -7.74
CA SER A 46 -12.69 21.05 -7.69
C SER A 46 -12.44 19.81 -6.82
N TYR A 47 -11.42 19.82 -5.96
CA TYR A 47 -11.19 18.73 -5.02
C TYR A 47 -12.24 18.78 -3.89
N LYS A 48 -13.04 17.72 -3.77
CA LYS A 48 -14.10 17.60 -2.73
C LYS A 48 -13.63 16.81 -1.50
N SER A 49 -14.19 17.12 -0.33
CA SER A 49 -13.92 16.45 0.95
C SER A 49 -14.25 14.95 0.92
N GLY A 50 -13.28 14.09 1.20
CA GLY A 50 -13.33 12.64 1.39
C GLY A 50 -12.70 12.18 2.70
N ARG A 51 -12.56 10.88 2.93
CA ARG A 51 -11.84 10.40 4.13
C ARG A 51 -10.35 10.69 3.97
N VAL A 52 -9.77 11.40 4.92
CA VAL A 52 -8.35 11.69 5.06
C VAL A 52 -7.98 11.35 6.50
N ILE A 53 -6.76 10.87 6.71
CA ILE A 53 -6.25 10.64 8.06
C ILE A 53 -5.44 11.86 8.43
N GLU A 54 -5.90 12.57 9.46
CA GLU A 54 -5.19 13.69 10.05
C GLU A 54 -4.98 13.40 11.52
N LYS A 55 -3.71 13.39 11.98
CA LYS A 55 -3.35 13.19 13.39
C LYS A 55 -4.01 11.93 14.01
N ASN A 56 -3.91 10.80 13.33
CA ASN A 56 -4.48 9.51 13.73
C ASN A 56 -6.01 9.50 13.89
N LYS A 57 -6.71 10.46 13.29
CA LYS A 57 -8.17 10.51 13.25
C LYS A 57 -8.64 10.44 11.81
N LEU A 58 -9.66 9.62 11.59
CA LEU A 58 -10.38 9.58 10.32
C LEU A 58 -11.25 10.84 10.22
N VAL A 59 -10.83 11.81 9.41
CA VAL A 59 -11.54 13.06 9.19
C VAL A 59 -12.10 13.12 7.77
N LEU A 60 -13.16 13.89 7.56
CA LEU A 60 -13.62 14.25 6.23
C LEU A 60 -12.78 15.44 5.73
N GLY A 61 -11.71 15.17 4.98
CA GLY A 61 -10.80 16.17 4.41
C GLY A 61 -10.71 16.10 2.88
N ILE A 62 -10.27 17.18 2.23
CA ILE A 62 -10.13 17.24 0.77
C ILE A 62 -9.13 16.17 0.29
N GLY A 63 -9.51 15.31 -0.66
CA GLY A 63 -8.55 14.34 -1.27
C GLY A 63 -8.84 12.84 -1.15
N GLY A 64 -10.06 12.43 -0.79
CA GLY A 64 -10.40 10.99 -0.81
C GLY A 64 -10.25 10.40 -2.21
N GLY A 65 -9.30 9.46 -2.38
CA GLY A 65 -8.94 8.84 -3.67
C GLY A 65 -7.47 9.03 -4.08
N ILE A 66 -6.73 9.96 -3.46
CA ILE A 66 -5.33 10.24 -3.81
C ILE A 66 -4.41 9.08 -3.44
N CYS A 67 -4.51 8.57 -2.20
CA CYS A 67 -3.75 7.39 -1.79
C CYS A 67 -4.09 6.18 -2.67
N ASN A 68 -5.34 6.04 -3.12
CA ASN A 68 -5.72 5.00 -4.08
C ASN A 68 -4.98 5.16 -5.41
N LEU A 69 -4.92 6.38 -5.97
CA LEU A 69 -4.17 6.65 -7.19
C LEU A 69 -2.68 6.36 -7.02
N ALA A 70 -2.08 6.82 -5.92
CA ALA A 70 -0.67 6.54 -5.60
C ALA A 70 -0.43 5.03 -5.44
N ASN A 71 -1.36 4.31 -4.81
CA ASN A 71 -1.29 2.86 -4.65
C ASN A 71 -1.42 2.12 -6.00
N THR A 72 -2.32 2.56 -6.88
CA THR A 72 -2.45 2.02 -8.24
C THR A 72 -1.15 2.18 -9.03
N ILE A 73 -0.52 3.35 -8.98
CA ILE A 73 0.78 3.57 -9.63
C ILE A 73 1.83 2.67 -8.97
N ASN A 74 1.88 2.61 -7.64
CA ASN A 74 2.84 1.77 -6.93
C ASN A 74 2.73 0.29 -7.32
N LEU A 75 1.51 -0.25 -7.45
CA LEU A 75 1.30 -1.62 -7.88
C LEU A 75 1.87 -1.88 -9.29
N LEU A 76 1.77 -0.94 -10.22
CA LEU A 76 2.44 -1.08 -11.53
C LEU A 76 3.96 -1.04 -11.42
N ILE A 77 4.49 -0.10 -10.64
CA ILE A 77 5.94 0.12 -10.53
C ILE A 77 6.63 -1.04 -9.82
N ILE A 78 6.03 -1.62 -8.77
CA ILE A 78 6.55 -2.80 -8.08
C ILE A 78 6.67 -4.00 -9.03
N HIS A 79 5.84 -4.07 -10.07
CA HIS A 79 5.89 -5.13 -11.08
C HIS A 79 6.76 -4.76 -12.29
N SER A 80 7.76 -3.89 -12.10
CA SER A 80 8.58 -3.36 -13.18
C SER A 80 10.04 -3.21 -12.74
N PRO A 81 11.00 -3.05 -13.68
CA PRO A 81 12.40 -2.78 -13.35
C PRO A 81 12.67 -1.34 -12.85
N LEU A 82 11.62 -0.52 -12.69
CA LEU A 82 11.77 0.85 -12.21
C LEU A 82 12.03 0.88 -10.70
N LYS A 83 13.00 1.69 -10.28
CA LYS A 83 13.45 1.72 -8.89
C LYS A 83 12.62 2.67 -8.05
N ILE A 84 11.88 2.15 -7.07
CA ILE A 84 11.22 2.99 -6.06
C ILE A 84 12.29 3.64 -5.18
N ILE A 85 12.21 4.97 -5.02
CA ILE A 85 13.17 5.76 -4.23
C ILE A 85 12.52 6.51 -3.07
N GLU A 86 11.20 6.62 -3.07
CA GLU A 86 10.42 7.08 -1.92
C GLU A 86 9.08 6.36 -1.89
N PHE A 87 8.82 5.67 -0.78
CA PHE A 87 7.60 4.93 -0.53
C PHE A 87 7.20 5.12 0.93
N ASN A 88 5.94 5.46 1.14
CA ASN A 88 5.37 5.72 2.44
C ASN A 88 4.09 4.90 2.59
N THR A 89 3.81 4.42 3.79
CA THR A 89 2.66 3.54 4.06
C THR A 89 1.78 4.08 5.16
N HIS A 90 0.53 3.62 5.20
CA HIS A 90 -0.37 3.90 6.31
C HIS A 90 0.09 3.17 7.59
N SER A 91 -0.02 3.84 8.74
CA SER A 91 0.17 3.23 10.06
C SER A 91 -1.08 2.54 10.59
N ASP A 92 -2.14 2.49 9.78
CA ASP A 92 -3.48 2.05 10.14
C ASP A 92 -4.07 1.08 9.12
N ALA A 93 -4.88 0.15 9.61
CA ALA A 93 -5.66 -0.80 8.83
C ALA A 93 -7.13 -0.42 8.96
N LEU A 94 -7.62 0.33 7.98
CA LEU A 94 -8.94 0.97 8.01
C LEU A 94 -10.14 0.03 7.76
N ALA A 95 -9.90 -1.11 7.13
CA ALA A 95 -10.94 -2.04 6.74
C ALA A 95 -10.45 -3.49 6.84
N PRO A 96 -11.35 -4.44 7.13
CA PRO A 96 -11.06 -5.85 7.00
C PRO A 96 -10.82 -6.20 5.53
N ASP A 97 -10.18 -7.35 5.28
CA ASP A 97 -9.97 -7.85 3.93
C ASP A 97 -11.31 -8.41 3.38
N GLU A 98 -11.95 -7.72 2.43
CA GLU A 98 -13.17 -8.19 1.74
C GLU A 98 -12.79 -9.07 0.53
N GLY A 99 -13.33 -10.29 0.45
CA GLY A 99 -13.09 -11.19 -0.69
C GLY A 99 -11.70 -11.83 -0.74
N GLY A 100 -11.03 -11.94 0.41
CA GLY A 100 -9.71 -12.56 0.56
C GLY A 100 -8.57 -11.55 0.67
N ARG A 101 -7.42 -12.00 1.19
CA ARG A 101 -6.25 -11.16 1.43
C ARG A 101 -5.58 -10.77 0.11
N LYS A 102 -5.43 -9.47 -0.12
CA LYS A 102 -4.63 -8.90 -1.22
C LYS A 102 -3.53 -8.02 -0.63
N PRO A 103 -2.26 -8.45 -0.67
CA PRO A 103 -1.13 -7.63 -0.22
C PRO A 103 -1.12 -6.27 -0.93
N LEU A 104 -0.73 -5.20 -0.22
CA LEU A 104 -0.66 -3.82 -0.74
C LEU A 104 -1.95 -3.28 -1.40
N SER A 105 -3.13 -3.83 -1.07
CA SER A 105 -4.42 -3.33 -1.61
C SER A 105 -4.72 -1.86 -1.29
N ALA A 106 -4.17 -1.33 -0.20
CA ALA A 106 -4.23 0.09 0.20
C ALA A 106 -2.96 0.50 0.94
N GLY A 107 -1.79 0.12 0.40
CA GLY A 107 -0.51 0.26 1.08
C GLY A 107 0.10 1.67 1.01
N THR A 108 -0.03 2.35 -0.12
CA THR A 108 0.67 3.62 -0.36
C THR A 108 -0.03 4.82 0.29
N SER A 109 0.72 5.56 1.10
CA SER A 109 0.31 6.82 1.71
C SER A 109 1.07 7.98 1.08
N VAL A 110 0.38 9.07 0.75
CA VAL A 110 0.99 10.32 0.28
C VAL A 110 0.31 11.50 0.97
N SER A 111 1.09 12.55 1.24
CA SER A 111 0.63 13.76 1.91
C SER A 111 1.29 14.96 1.24
N TYR A 112 0.48 15.89 0.74
CA TYR A 112 1.01 17.07 0.06
C TYR A 112 2.00 17.81 0.98
N SER A 113 3.12 18.25 0.39
CA SER A 113 4.29 18.86 1.05
C SER A 113 5.11 18.01 2.03
N ASN A 114 4.63 16.83 2.46
CA ASN A 114 5.30 16.05 3.51
C ASN A 114 5.73 14.64 3.08
N LEU A 115 4.91 13.92 2.32
CA LEU A 115 5.15 12.52 1.90
C LEU A 115 4.85 12.39 0.41
N ASP A 116 5.87 12.11 -0.40
CA ASP A 116 5.72 11.87 -1.84
C ASP A 116 5.77 10.37 -2.15
N TYR A 117 5.43 10.03 -3.39
CA TYR A 117 5.72 8.73 -3.96
C TYR A 117 6.61 8.96 -5.19
N ARG A 118 7.82 8.41 -5.16
CA ARG A 118 8.85 8.64 -6.18
C ARG A 118 9.52 7.35 -6.61
N PHE A 119 9.77 7.28 -7.90
CA PHE A 119 10.54 6.19 -8.51
C PHE A 119 11.40 6.74 -9.65
N LYS A 120 12.46 6.01 -9.99
CA LYS A 120 13.46 6.38 -10.98
C LYS A 120 13.54 5.33 -12.07
N ASN A 121 13.62 5.77 -13.32
CA ASN A 121 14.01 4.88 -14.40
C ASN A 121 15.52 4.67 -14.36
N THR A 122 15.96 3.47 -13.98
CA THR A 122 17.36 3.06 -13.94
C THR A 122 17.74 2.13 -15.10
N THR A 123 16.86 1.99 -16.09
CA THR A 123 17.00 1.08 -17.23
C THR A 123 17.46 1.81 -18.50
N ASP A 124 17.96 1.06 -19.47
CA ASP A 124 18.41 1.56 -20.78
C ASP A 124 17.27 1.79 -21.80
N GLN A 125 16.02 1.84 -21.35
CA GLN A 125 14.85 2.03 -22.21
C GLN A 125 13.85 3.01 -21.61
N ALA A 126 13.05 3.63 -22.47
CA ALA A 126 11.98 4.50 -22.01
C ALA A 126 10.77 3.71 -21.51
N PHE A 127 10.10 4.27 -20.50
CA PHE A 127 8.82 3.78 -20.01
C PHE A 127 7.75 4.85 -20.19
N GLN A 128 6.50 4.43 -20.37
CA GLN A 128 5.35 5.30 -20.43
C GLN A 128 4.31 4.87 -19.40
N LEU A 129 3.95 5.80 -18.51
CA LEU A 129 2.82 5.64 -17.59
C LEU A 129 1.56 6.28 -18.20
N LEU A 130 0.49 5.50 -18.30
CA LEU A 130 -0.84 5.94 -18.68
C LEU A 130 -1.80 5.76 -17.51
N LEU A 131 -2.65 6.76 -17.30
CA LEU A 131 -3.68 6.77 -16.28
C LEU A 131 -4.96 7.34 -16.89
N TRP A 132 -6.06 6.62 -16.77
CA TRP A 132 -7.35 7.09 -17.26
C TRP A 132 -8.48 6.54 -16.38
N CYS A 133 -9.65 7.14 -16.51
CA CYS A 133 -10.86 6.62 -15.88
C CYS A 133 -11.90 6.33 -16.96
N GLU A 134 -12.41 5.11 -16.98
CA GLU A 134 -13.44 4.62 -17.89
C GLU A 134 -14.47 3.84 -17.08
N GLU A 135 -15.76 3.96 -17.41
CA GLU A 135 -16.86 3.22 -16.75
C GLU A 135 -16.84 3.20 -15.21
N ASP A 136 -16.39 4.29 -14.59
CA ASP A 136 -16.23 4.37 -13.13
C ASP A 136 -15.24 3.31 -12.60
N MET A 137 -14.12 3.16 -13.29
CA MET A 137 -12.92 2.47 -12.83
C MET A 137 -11.69 3.34 -13.12
N LEU A 138 -10.69 3.26 -12.24
CA LEU A 138 -9.36 3.84 -12.48
C LEU A 138 -8.53 2.76 -13.17
N HIS A 139 -8.03 3.10 -14.34
CA HIS A 139 -7.13 2.27 -15.11
C HIS A 139 -5.73 2.88 -15.11
N ALA A 140 -4.75 1.99 -15.16
CA ALA A 140 -3.37 2.37 -15.21
C ALA A 140 -2.59 1.33 -16.04
N GLU A 141 -1.67 1.81 -16.86
CA GLU A 141 -0.84 0.97 -17.72
C GLU A 141 0.59 1.50 -17.72
N LEU A 142 1.55 0.59 -17.64
CA LEU A 142 2.97 0.87 -17.79
C LEU A 142 3.47 0.17 -19.04
N ARG A 143 3.91 0.95 -20.03
CA ARG A 143 4.49 0.45 -21.28
C ARG A 143 5.99 0.63 -21.27
N SER A 144 6.70 -0.30 -21.89
CA SER A 144 8.14 -0.22 -22.15
C SER A 144 8.38 -0.28 -23.65
N GLU A 145 9.53 0.22 -24.11
CA GLU A 145 9.91 0.14 -25.53
C GLU A 145 10.16 -1.31 -25.97
N ARG A 146 10.70 -2.12 -25.07
CA ARG A 146 11.03 -3.53 -25.29
C ARG A 146 10.48 -4.36 -24.13
N PRO A 147 10.13 -5.63 -24.36
CA PRO A 147 9.88 -6.56 -23.26
C PRO A 147 11.10 -6.64 -22.34
N TYR A 148 10.87 -6.76 -21.04
CA TYR A 148 11.92 -7.05 -20.06
C TYR A 148 11.75 -8.49 -19.59
N ALA A 149 12.85 -9.26 -19.60
CA ALA A 149 12.85 -10.70 -19.31
C ALA A 149 12.82 -11.02 -17.80
N VAL A 150 12.12 -10.19 -17.01
CA VAL A 150 12.02 -10.35 -15.56
C VAL A 150 10.56 -10.26 -15.14
N ILE A 151 10.08 -11.28 -14.44
CA ILE A 151 8.77 -11.31 -13.81
C ILE A 151 8.93 -10.85 -12.37
N TYR A 152 7.98 -10.06 -11.90
CA TYR A 152 7.96 -9.55 -10.53
C TYR A 152 6.69 -10.03 -9.85
N GLU A 153 6.80 -10.48 -8.61
CA GLU A 153 5.67 -10.94 -7.81
C GLU A 153 5.70 -10.31 -6.43
N ILE A 154 4.52 -9.91 -5.94
CA ILE A 154 4.35 -9.49 -4.56
C ILE A 154 4.08 -10.71 -3.70
N VAL A 155 4.93 -10.94 -2.72
CA VAL A 155 4.78 -12.02 -1.73
C VAL A 155 4.58 -11.41 -0.35
N GLU A 156 3.56 -11.88 0.37
CA GLU A 156 3.32 -11.53 1.76
C GLU A 156 3.67 -12.71 2.67
N GLU A 157 4.48 -12.44 3.70
CA GLU A 157 4.89 -13.42 4.70
C GLU A 157 4.54 -12.93 6.10
N ASP A 158 4.43 -13.87 7.04
CA ASP A 158 4.14 -13.60 8.45
C ASP A 158 2.89 -12.73 8.66
N TYR A 159 1.87 -12.92 7.82
CA TYR A 159 0.58 -12.24 8.00
C TYR A 159 -0.13 -12.77 9.25
N HIS A 160 -0.43 -11.88 10.18
CA HIS A 160 -1.23 -12.17 11.36
C HIS A 160 -1.73 -10.88 12.03
N PHE A 161 -2.67 -11.04 12.94
CA PHE A 161 -3.06 -10.02 13.90
C PHE A 161 -2.40 -10.30 15.25
N TYR A 162 -2.07 -9.25 15.99
CA TYR A 162 -1.63 -9.38 17.38
C TYR A 162 -2.21 -8.26 18.23
N GLN A 163 -2.35 -8.53 19.54
CA GLN A 163 -2.85 -7.54 20.49
C GLN A 163 -1.71 -6.95 21.32
N LYS A 164 -1.74 -5.63 21.54
CA LYS A 164 -0.82 -4.90 22.43
C LYS A 164 -1.54 -3.71 23.03
N ASN A 165 -1.50 -3.57 24.35
CA ASN A 165 -2.12 -2.45 25.10
C ASN A 165 -3.59 -2.23 24.69
N ASP A 166 -4.38 -3.31 24.71
CA ASP A 166 -5.82 -3.32 24.36
C ASP A 166 -6.17 -2.94 22.92
N LYS A 167 -5.16 -2.82 22.04
CA LYS A 167 -5.34 -2.56 20.62
C LYS A 167 -4.87 -3.74 19.77
N TYR A 168 -5.51 -3.93 18.62
CA TYR A 168 -5.08 -4.90 17.62
C TYR A 168 -4.23 -4.25 16.54
N TYR A 169 -3.27 -5.01 16.03
CA TYR A 169 -2.37 -4.62 14.96
C TYR A 169 -2.33 -5.71 13.89
N ARG A 170 -2.27 -5.30 12.63
CA ARG A 170 -2.03 -6.18 11.48
C ARG A 170 -0.55 -6.20 11.15
N LYS A 171 0.10 -7.35 11.32
CA LYS A 171 1.51 -7.58 11.02
C LYS A 171 1.64 -8.35 9.71
N SER A 172 2.58 -7.96 8.88
CA SER A 172 3.05 -8.75 7.75
C SER A 172 4.36 -8.20 7.18
N LYS A 173 5.09 -9.00 6.41
CA LYS A 173 6.22 -8.56 5.60
C LYS A 173 5.87 -8.72 4.13
N ILE A 174 5.99 -7.65 3.38
CA ILE A 174 5.69 -7.63 1.95
C ILE A 174 7.00 -7.51 1.19
N TYR A 175 7.20 -8.44 0.26
CA TYR A 175 8.38 -8.52 -0.58
C TYR A 175 8.00 -8.35 -2.05
N CYS A 176 8.93 -7.80 -2.83
CA CYS A 176 8.98 -7.97 -4.27
C CYS A 176 9.99 -9.06 -4.58
N VAL A 177 9.55 -10.12 -5.23
CA VAL A 177 10.40 -11.22 -5.69
C VAL A 177 10.50 -11.12 -7.20
N SER A 178 11.72 -11.18 -7.73
CA SER A 178 11.95 -11.18 -9.18
C SER A 178 12.44 -12.54 -9.67
N PHE A 179 12.01 -12.90 -10.86
CA PHE A 179 12.32 -14.16 -11.53
C PHE A 179 12.77 -13.89 -12.96
N ASP A 180 13.70 -14.69 -13.47
CA ASP A 180 14.00 -14.72 -14.90
C ASP A 180 12.78 -15.28 -15.65
N GLU A 181 12.31 -14.56 -16.67
CA GLU A 181 11.10 -14.90 -17.42
C GLU A 181 11.21 -16.27 -18.11
N LYS A 182 12.41 -16.66 -18.56
CA LYS A 182 12.61 -17.87 -19.37
C LYS A 182 12.86 -19.10 -18.51
N SER A 183 13.74 -18.99 -17.52
CA SER A 183 14.12 -20.12 -16.67
C SER A 183 13.19 -20.30 -15.48
N GLY A 184 12.49 -19.23 -15.06
CA GLY A 184 11.74 -19.20 -13.80
C GLY A 184 12.65 -19.14 -12.57
N GLU A 185 13.96 -18.97 -12.74
CA GLU A 185 14.90 -18.86 -11.64
C GLU A 185 14.65 -17.56 -10.86
N LYS A 186 14.59 -17.67 -9.53
CA LYS A 186 14.48 -16.52 -8.65
C LYS A 186 15.78 -15.71 -8.67
N LEU A 187 15.68 -14.45 -9.08
CA LEU A 187 16.81 -13.52 -9.18
C LEU A 187 17.03 -12.74 -7.88
N ASN A 188 15.95 -12.23 -7.26
CA ASN A 188 16.04 -11.41 -6.06
C ASN A 188 14.79 -11.55 -5.17
N LYS A 189 14.90 -11.14 -3.90
CA LYS A 189 13.78 -10.91 -2.99
C LYS A 189 14.09 -9.68 -2.12
N GLU A 190 13.35 -8.61 -2.36
CA GLU A 190 13.53 -7.34 -1.67
C GLU A 190 12.36 -7.07 -0.72
N LEU A 191 12.65 -6.66 0.52
CA LEU A 191 11.62 -6.26 1.48
C LEU A 191 11.11 -4.86 1.11
N ILE A 192 9.83 -4.76 0.78
CA ILE A 192 9.16 -3.51 0.43
C ILE A 192 8.52 -2.87 1.66
N TRP A 193 7.90 -3.67 2.53
CA TRP A 193 7.21 -3.17 3.70
C TRP A 193 7.22 -4.17 4.85
N ASP A 194 7.74 -3.75 6.00
CA ASP A 194 7.53 -4.42 7.29
C ASP A 194 6.32 -3.79 8.00
N ASN A 195 5.13 -4.30 7.66
CA ASN A 195 3.86 -3.76 8.11
C ASN A 195 3.61 -4.04 9.60
N SER A 196 3.06 -3.03 10.29
CA SER A 196 2.61 -3.12 11.68
C SER A 196 1.51 -2.09 11.96
N SER A 197 0.47 -2.08 11.13
CA SER A 197 -0.62 -1.10 11.21
C SER A 197 -1.60 -1.37 12.35
N GLU A 198 -2.04 -0.32 13.05
CA GLU A 198 -3.13 -0.40 14.04
C GLU A 198 -4.47 -0.70 13.35
N VAL A 199 -5.24 -1.65 13.88
CA VAL A 199 -6.57 -1.96 13.37
C VAL A 199 -7.56 -0.87 13.78
N MET A 200 -8.21 -0.27 12.79
CA MET A 200 -9.17 0.82 12.97
C MET A 200 -10.62 0.42 12.65
N PHE A 201 -10.84 -0.82 12.22
CA PHE A 201 -12.18 -1.40 12.05
C PHE A 201 -12.58 -2.22 13.28
N ASP A 202 -13.83 -2.66 13.31
CA ASP A 202 -14.37 -3.44 14.41
C ASP A 202 -13.57 -4.73 14.66
N TYR A 203 -13.10 -4.92 15.90
CA TYR A 203 -12.29 -6.08 16.26
C TYR A 203 -13.04 -7.40 16.13
N GLU A 204 -14.38 -7.39 16.15
CA GLU A 204 -15.19 -8.58 15.90
C GLU A 204 -15.03 -9.12 14.47
N LEU A 205 -14.54 -8.29 13.54
CA LEU A 205 -14.28 -8.67 12.15
C LEU A 205 -12.88 -9.26 11.94
N ILE A 206 -12.05 -9.35 12.99
CA ILE A 206 -10.74 -10.00 12.92
C ILE A 206 -10.95 -11.53 12.96
N PRO A 207 -10.50 -12.28 11.94
CA PRO A 207 -10.59 -13.74 11.96
C PRO A 207 -9.74 -14.31 13.11
N LYS A 208 -10.37 -15.07 14.01
CA LYS A 208 -9.74 -15.52 15.26
C LYS A 208 -8.52 -16.40 15.01
N GLU A 209 -8.58 -17.21 13.96
CA GLU A 209 -7.49 -18.09 13.50
C GLU A 209 -6.25 -17.33 13.01
N GLN A 210 -6.38 -16.03 12.69
CA GLN A 210 -5.27 -15.18 12.26
C GLN A 210 -4.65 -14.39 13.41
N ILE A 211 -5.15 -14.51 14.64
CA ILE A 211 -4.61 -13.82 15.81
C ILE A 211 -3.46 -14.66 16.40
N LYS A 212 -2.23 -14.15 16.34
CA LYS A 212 -1.11 -14.70 17.10
C LYS A 212 -1.15 -14.17 18.53
N ILE A 213 -1.36 -15.08 19.47
CA ILE A 213 -1.24 -14.81 20.90
C ILE A 213 0.26 -14.75 21.21
N SER A 214 0.76 -13.60 21.70
CA SER A 214 2.13 -13.55 22.20
C SER A 214 2.24 -14.55 23.35
N SER A 215 3.08 -15.58 23.21
CA SER A 215 3.46 -16.42 24.33
C SER A 215 4.25 -15.57 25.32
N ARG A 216 3.56 -14.98 26.30
CA ARG A 216 4.24 -14.64 27.55
C ARG A 216 4.80 -15.97 28.04
N LYS A 217 6.12 -16.06 28.22
CA LYS A 217 6.74 -17.12 29.02
C LYS A 217 5.95 -17.19 30.32
N LEU A 218 5.07 -18.18 30.46
CA LEU A 218 4.62 -18.60 31.77
C LEU A 218 5.87 -19.20 32.42
N SER A 219 6.58 -18.41 33.22
CA SER A 219 7.45 -18.98 34.24
C SER A 219 6.52 -19.74 35.19
N LEU A 220 6.31 -21.03 34.92
CA LEU A 220 5.71 -21.95 35.86
C LEU A 220 6.62 -21.95 37.10
N LEU A 221 6.26 -21.18 38.12
CA LEU A 221 6.75 -21.40 39.47
C LEU A 221 6.12 -22.72 39.93
N ILE A 222 6.80 -23.83 39.68
CA ILE A 222 6.49 -25.11 40.31
C ILE A 222 6.97 -24.98 41.76
N THR A 223 6.08 -24.57 42.65
CA THR A 223 6.26 -24.71 44.09
C THR A 223 6.15 -26.21 44.41
N ILE A 224 7.29 -26.90 44.48
CA ILE A 224 7.34 -28.25 45.04
C ILE A 224 7.16 -28.11 46.57
N LEU A 225 5.94 -28.38 47.06
CA LEU A 225 5.71 -28.68 48.47
C LEU A 225 6.23 -30.08 48.75
N LEU A 226 7.46 -30.18 49.27
CA LEU A 226 7.93 -31.40 49.94
C LEU A 226 7.25 -31.46 51.31
N PHE A 227 6.21 -32.30 51.42
CA PHE A 227 5.75 -32.80 52.70
C PHE A 227 6.83 -33.73 53.28
N PHE A 228 7.52 -33.27 54.33
CA PHE A 228 8.15 -34.18 55.28
C PHE A 228 7.08 -34.63 56.28
N HIS A 229 6.72 -35.91 56.26
CA HIS A 229 6.16 -36.57 57.43
C HIS A 229 7.32 -37.20 58.20
N ASN A 230 7.31 -36.97 59.52
CA ASN A 230 8.19 -37.61 60.50
C ASN A 230 7.98 -39.13 60.54
#